data_AF-A0A2D4GK10-F1
#
_entry.id   AF-A0A2D4GK10-F1
#
_cell.length_a   1.000
_cell.length_b   1.000
_cell.length_c   1.000
_cell.angle_alpha   90.00
_cell.angle_beta   90.00
_cell.angle_gamma   90.00
#
_symmetry.space_group_name_H-M   'P 1'
#
loop_
_entity.id
_entity.type
_entity.pdbx_description
1 polymer ?
#
loop_
_entity_poly.entity_id
_entity_poly.type
_entity_poly.pdbx_seq_one_letter_code
_entity_poly.pdbx_strand_id
1 'polypeptide(L)'
;DEGDSLDGPEYEEEEVAIPLNAPPTNQWYHGKLDRTIAEERLRQAGKPGSYLIRESDRRPGSFVLSFLSKTNVVNHFRIIAMCGDYYIGGRRFSSLSDLIGYYSHV
;
A
#
# COMPACT_ATOMS: atom_id res chain seq x y z
N ASP A 1 -16.97 47.29 -18.31
CA ASP A 1 -18.07 46.41 -17.88
C ASP A 1 -18.45 45.45 -18.97
N GLU A 2 -18.25 44.14 -18.89
CA GLU A 2 -17.60 43.22 -17.95
C GLU A 2 -17.16 42.04 -18.84
N GLY A 3 -15.94 41.53 -18.75
CA GLY A 3 -15.64 40.43 -17.84
C GLY A 3 -15.75 39.09 -18.57
N ASP A 4 -14.65 38.69 -19.22
CA ASP A 4 -14.39 37.38 -19.84
C ASP A 4 -14.79 36.23 -18.88
N SER A 5 -15.78 35.42 -19.27
CA SER A 5 -16.15 34.19 -18.55
C SER A 5 -15.69 32.99 -19.36
N LEU A 6 -14.41 32.64 -19.20
CA LEU A 6 -13.89 31.34 -19.57
C LEU A 6 -14.29 30.33 -18.48
N ASP A 7 -15.49 29.76 -18.63
CA ASP A 7 -15.87 28.53 -17.95
C ASP A 7 -15.16 27.38 -18.67
N GLY A 8 -13.89 27.20 -18.35
CA GLY A 8 -13.13 26.03 -18.80
C GLY A 8 -13.73 24.79 -18.16
N PRO A 9 -13.72 23.63 -18.85
CA PRO A 9 -14.24 22.40 -18.25
C PRO A 9 -13.46 22.11 -16.97
N GLU A 10 -14.17 22.10 -15.86
CA GLU A 10 -13.72 21.54 -14.59
C GLU A 10 -13.28 20.11 -14.91
N TYR A 11 -11.97 19.86 -14.85
CA TYR A 11 -11.44 18.50 -14.94
C TYR A 11 -11.85 17.82 -13.63
N GLU A 12 -13.05 17.25 -13.64
CA GLU A 12 -13.44 16.26 -12.66
C GLU A 12 -12.39 15.15 -12.76
N GLU A 13 -11.45 15.13 -11.81
CA GLU A 13 -10.56 13.99 -11.61
C GLU A 13 -11.48 12.79 -11.37
N GLU A 14 -11.79 12.03 -12.42
CA GLU A 14 -12.49 10.76 -12.33
C GLU A 14 -11.77 9.96 -11.26
N GLU A 15 -12.38 9.86 -10.08
CA GLU A 15 -11.90 9.05 -9.00
C GLU A 15 -12.06 7.61 -9.49
N VAL A 16 -11.01 7.10 -10.14
CA VAL A 16 -10.99 5.74 -10.70
C VAL A 16 -11.31 4.83 -9.54
N ALA A 17 -12.54 4.31 -9.49
CA ALA A 17 -13.01 3.40 -8.47
C ALA A 17 -12.37 2.03 -8.72
N ILE A 18 -11.07 1.95 -8.46
CA ILE A 18 -10.31 0.70 -8.41
C ILE A 18 -10.95 -0.18 -7.35
N PRO A 19 -11.34 -1.42 -7.69
CA PRO A 19 -11.98 -2.31 -6.74
C PRO A 19 -11.02 -2.59 -5.58
N LEU A 20 -11.37 -2.10 -4.38
CA LEU A 20 -10.60 -2.23 -3.14
C LEU A 20 -10.70 -3.64 -2.51
N ASN A 21 -10.95 -4.68 -3.31
CA ASN A 21 -11.05 -6.05 -2.81
C ASN A 21 -9.66 -6.61 -2.51
N ALA A 22 -9.16 -6.31 -1.31
CA ALA A 22 -8.01 -7.02 -0.78
C ALA A 22 -8.32 -8.52 -0.62
N PRO A 23 -7.32 -9.40 -0.78
CA PRO A 23 -7.44 -10.77 -0.35
C PRO A 23 -7.75 -10.86 1.16
N PRO A 24 -8.18 -12.03 1.67
CA PRO A 24 -8.36 -12.26 3.09
C PRO A 24 -7.13 -11.83 3.91
N THR A 25 -7.35 -11.16 5.04
CA THR A 25 -6.28 -10.54 5.85
C THR A 25 -5.16 -11.51 6.23
N ASN A 26 -5.48 -12.79 6.47
CA ASN A 26 -4.50 -13.83 6.79
C ASN A 26 -3.53 -14.20 5.65
N GLN A 27 -3.74 -13.69 4.43
CA GLN A 27 -2.86 -13.93 3.29
C GLN A 27 -1.78 -12.87 3.13
N TRP A 28 -1.97 -11.67 3.70
CA TRP A 28 -1.06 -10.55 3.52
C TRP A 28 -0.65 -9.88 4.82
N TYR A 29 -1.42 -10.01 5.91
CA TYR A 29 -1.07 -9.45 7.21
C TYR A 29 -0.38 -10.47 8.10
N HIS A 30 0.88 -10.19 8.44
CA HIS A 30 1.73 -11.10 9.20
C HIS A 30 1.96 -10.62 10.64
N GLY A 31 1.31 -9.54 11.07
CA GLY A 31 1.48 -8.95 12.39
C GLY A 31 2.92 -8.54 12.66
N LYS A 32 3.38 -8.72 13.90
CA LYS A 32 4.77 -8.48 14.31
C LYS A 32 5.70 -9.47 13.63
N LEU A 33 6.53 -8.95 12.73
CA LEU A 33 7.48 -9.75 11.96
C LEU A 33 8.76 -8.95 11.71
N ASP A 34 9.89 -9.55 12.08
CA ASP A 34 11.19 -8.96 11.80
C ASP A 34 11.42 -8.85 10.28
N ARG A 35 12.20 -7.83 9.90
CA ARG A 35 12.58 -7.60 8.51
C ARG A 35 13.22 -8.84 7.87
N THR A 36 14.13 -9.50 8.59
CA THR A 36 14.90 -10.63 8.09
C THR A 36 13.99 -11.82 7.81
N ILE A 37 13.03 -12.07 8.71
CA ILE A 37 12.05 -13.16 8.55
C ILE A 37 11.11 -12.86 7.38
N ALA A 38 10.70 -11.61 7.19
CA ALA A 38 9.91 -11.20 6.04
C ALA A 38 10.64 -11.43 4.71
N GLU A 39 11.92 -11.05 4.64
CA GLU A 39 12.76 -11.28 3.46
C GLU A 39 12.90 -12.77 3.16
N GLU A 40 13.14 -13.59 4.18
CA GLU A 40 13.25 -15.04 4.05
C GLU A 40 11.94 -15.66 3.53
N ARG A 41 10.78 -15.32 4.11
CA ARG A 41 9.48 -15.82 3.65
C ARG A 41 9.19 -15.47 2.20
N LEU A 42 9.48 -14.23 1.81
CA LEU A 42 9.27 -13.78 0.42
C LEU A 42 10.19 -14.54 -0.55
N ARG A 43 11.46 -14.76 -0.19
CA ARG A 43 12.40 -15.55 -0.99
C ARG A 43 12.00 -17.02 -1.08
N GLN A 44 11.56 -17.63 0.03
CA GLN A 44 11.08 -19.01 0.07
C GLN A 44 9.82 -19.22 -0.78
N ALA A 45 8.92 -18.23 -0.81
CA ALA A 45 7.76 -18.26 -1.72
C ALA A 45 8.18 -18.26 -3.19
N GLY A 46 9.34 -17.67 -3.52
CA GLY A 46 9.97 -17.74 -4.84
C GLY A 46 9.17 -17.12 -6.00
N LYS A 47 8.07 -16.44 -5.69
CA LYS A 47 7.13 -15.89 -6.66
C LYS A 47 7.26 -14.36 -6.71
N PRO A 48 7.82 -13.78 -7.79
CA PRO A 48 7.82 -12.34 -7.99
C PRO A 48 6.42 -11.74 -7.86
N GLY A 49 6.33 -10.56 -7.25
CA GLY A 49 5.05 -9.94 -6.93
C GLY A 49 4.50 -10.32 -5.56
N SER A 50 5.08 -11.31 -4.87
CA SER A 50 4.65 -11.66 -3.50
C SER A 50 4.91 -10.50 -2.55
N TYR A 51 3.99 -10.29 -1.62
CA TYR A 51 4.07 -9.24 -0.62
C TYR A 51 3.51 -9.68 0.73
N LEU A 52 3.88 -8.95 1.76
CA LEU A 52 3.26 -9.02 3.08
C LEU A 52 3.35 -7.67 3.79
N ILE A 53 2.38 -7.38 4.63
CA ILE A 53 2.44 -6.30 5.62
C ILE A 53 2.88 -6.88 6.95
N ARG A 54 3.83 -6.20 7.57
CA ARG A 54 4.31 -6.47 8.92
C ARG A 54 4.30 -5.22 9.78
N GLU A 55 4.07 -5.40 11.07
CA GLU A 55 4.37 -4.40 12.08
C GLU A 55 5.86 -4.40 12.37
N SER A 56 6.46 -3.23 12.46
CA SER A 56 7.86 -3.09 12.85
C SER A 56 8.03 -3.38 14.34
N ASP A 57 8.81 -4.41 14.68
CA ASP A 57 9.17 -4.73 16.07
C ASP A 57 9.86 -3.55 16.79
N ARG A 58 10.53 -2.67 16.05
CA ARG A 58 11.27 -1.53 16.62
C ARG A 58 10.43 -0.28 16.84
N ARG A 59 9.22 -0.20 16.27
CA ARG A 59 8.40 1.03 16.31
C ARG A 59 6.91 0.69 16.31
N PRO A 60 6.28 0.63 17.50
CA PRO A 60 4.84 0.39 17.63
C PRO A 60 4.05 1.38 16.77
N GLY A 61 3.02 0.89 16.07
CA GLY A 61 2.19 1.70 15.17
C GLY A 61 2.80 1.99 13.79
N SER A 62 4.01 1.48 13.49
CA SER A 62 4.59 1.56 12.15
C SER A 62 4.40 0.25 11.40
N PHE A 63 3.69 0.31 10.28
CA PHE A 63 3.54 -0.81 9.36
C PHE A 63 4.58 -0.71 8.24
N VAL A 64 4.92 -1.86 7.66
CA VAL A 64 5.84 -1.97 6.53
C VAL A 64 5.27 -2.95 5.52
N LEU A 65 5.16 -2.54 4.26
CA LEU A 65 4.90 -3.42 3.13
C LEU A 65 6.24 -3.95 2.62
N SER A 66 6.45 -5.26 2.75
CA SER A 66 7.58 -5.96 2.18
C SER A 66 7.14 -6.63 0.87
N PHE A 67 7.88 -6.41 -0.22
CA PHE A 67 7.50 -6.84 -1.58
C PHE A 67 8.69 -7.45 -2.32
N LEU A 68 8.50 -8.62 -2.95
CA LEU A 68 9.49 -9.25 -3.81
C LEU A 68 9.36 -8.74 -5.25
N SER A 69 10.36 -8.00 -5.72
CA SER A 69 10.39 -7.49 -7.10
C SER A 69 10.58 -8.60 -8.14
N LYS A 70 10.33 -8.26 -9.41
CA LYS A 70 10.69 -9.09 -10.57
C LYS A 70 12.19 -9.36 -10.69
N THR A 71 13.03 -8.55 -10.04
CA THR A 71 14.49 -8.72 -9.99
C THR A 71 14.94 -9.55 -8.78
N ASN A 72 14.03 -10.25 -8.09
CA ASN A 72 14.29 -11.03 -6.87
C ASN A 72 14.87 -10.21 -5.70
N VAL A 73 14.59 -8.90 -5.68
CA VAL A 73 14.99 -8.01 -4.59
C VAL A 73 13.79 -7.71 -3.70
N VAL A 74 13.94 -7.89 -2.40
CA VAL A 74 12.89 -7.54 -1.44
C VAL A 74 12.99 -6.05 -1.12
N ASN A 75 11.92 -5.32 -1.41
CA ASN A 75 11.76 -3.90 -1.11
C ASN A 75 10.87 -3.72 0.12
N HIS A 76 11.08 -2.63 0.86
CA HIS A 76 10.36 -2.32 2.09
C HIS A 76 9.82 -0.90 2.03
N PHE A 77 8.50 -0.75 2.05
CA PHE A 77 7.83 0.54 2.03
C PHE A 77 7.21 0.82 3.40
N ARG A 78 7.57 1.96 3.99
CA ARG A 78 6.98 2.39 5.27
C ARG A 78 5.54 2.85 5.04
N ILE A 79 4.64 2.31 5.85
CA ILE A 79 3.26 2.79 5.96
C ILE A 79 3.14 3.55 7.28
N ILE A 80 2.68 4.80 7.19
CA ILE A 80 2.49 5.69 8.32
C ILE A 80 1.01 5.65 8.70
N ALA A 81 0.70 5.26 9.93
CA ALA A 81 -0.65 5.37 10.47
C ALA A 81 -0.79 6.71 11.23
N MET A 82 -1.72 7.56 10.82
CA MET A 82 -1.96 8.88 11.40
C MET A 82 -3.46 9.17 11.43
N CYS A 83 -4.00 9.47 12.62
CA CYS A 83 -5.41 9.86 12.81
C CYS A 83 -6.45 8.88 12.21
N GLY A 84 -6.14 7.58 12.15
CA GLY A 84 -7.00 6.55 11.56
C GLY A 84 -6.75 6.26 10.08
N ASP A 85 -5.98 7.10 9.40
CA ASP A 85 -5.59 6.92 8.00
C ASP A 85 -4.20 6.28 7.86
N TYR A 86 -3.97 5.68 6.69
CA TYR A 86 -2.73 5.01 6.30
C TYR A 86 -2.09 5.68 5.09
N TYR A 87 -0.80 6.02 5.21
CA TYR A 87 -0.06 6.72 4.16
C TYR A 87 1.13 5.90 3.66
N ILE A 88 1.27 5.77 2.34
CA ILE A 88 2.39 5.10 1.67
C ILE A 88 2.70 5.79 0.35
N GLY A 89 3.97 6.13 0.11
CA GLY A 89 4.41 6.70 -1.18
C GLY A 89 3.65 7.95 -1.62
N GLY A 90 3.16 8.77 -0.68
CA GLY A 90 2.39 9.99 -0.97
C GLY A 90 0.87 9.76 -1.15
N ARG A 91 0.38 8.52 -1.08
CA ARG A 91 -1.04 8.17 -1.16
C ARG A 91 -1.63 7.95 0.22
N ARG A 92 -2.94 8.21 0.36
CA ARG A 92 -3.73 8.04 1.59
C ARG A 92 -4.78 6.96 1.39
N PHE A 93 -4.99 6.14 2.42
CA PHE A 93 -5.99 5.07 2.47
C PHE A 93 -6.72 5.06 3.81
N SER A 94 -8.01 4.77 3.80
CA SER A 94 -8.84 4.62 5.00
C SER A 94 -8.53 3.34 5.80
N SER A 95 -7.98 2.32 5.15
CA SER A 95 -7.59 1.07 5.80
C SER A 95 -6.40 0.40 5.11
N LEU A 96 -5.74 -0.52 5.82
CA LEU A 96 -4.71 -1.38 5.20
C LEU A 96 -5.29 -2.28 4.11
N SER A 97 -6.56 -2.68 4.23
CA SER A 97 -7.26 -3.45 3.20
C SER A 97 -7.41 -2.62 1.93
N ASP A 98 -7.80 -1.35 2.02
CA ASP A 98 -7.92 -0.49 0.84
C ASP A 98 -6.56 -0.28 0.16
N LEU A 99 -5.50 -0.10 0.95
CA LEU A 99 -4.13 -0.02 0.47
C LEU A 99 -3.73 -1.30 -0.30
N ILE A 100 -3.99 -2.47 0.27
CA ILE A 100 -3.68 -3.75 -0.39
C ILE A 100 -4.54 -3.97 -1.63
N GLY A 101 -5.83 -3.66 -1.56
CA GLY A 101 -6.75 -3.74 -2.68
C GLY A 101 -6.26 -2.90 -3.85
N TYR A 102 -5.85 -1.65 -3.58
CA TYR A 102 -5.24 -0.75 -4.57
C TYR A 102 -4.01 -1.40 -5.23
N TYR A 103 -3.00 -1.78 -4.44
CA TYR A 103 -1.72 -2.26 -4.99
C TYR A 103 -1.76 -3.70 -5.52
N SER A 104 -2.86 -4.43 -5.32
CA SER A 104 -3.04 -5.76 -5.91
C SER A 104 -3.58 -5.70 -7.35
N HIS A 105 -4.15 -4.57 -7.76
CA HIS A 105 -4.76 -4.38 -9.09
C HIS A 105 -3.98 -3.42 -10.00
N VAL A 106 -2.98 -2.71 -9.46
CA VAL A 106 -2.08 -1.81 -10.20
C VAL A 106 -0.79 -2.53 -10.58
#